data_AF-A0A7W1VVK7-F1
#
_entry.id   AF-A0A7W1VVK7-F1
#
_cell.length_a   1.000
_cell.length_b   1.000
_cell.length_c   1.000
_cell.angle_alpha   90.00
_cell.angle_beta   90.00
_cell.angle_gamma   90.00
#
_symmetry.space_group_name_H-M   'P 1'
#
loop_
_entity.id
_entity.type
_entity.pdbx_description
1 polymer ?
#
loop_
_entity_poly.entity_id
_entity_poly.type
_entity_poly.pdbx_seq_one_letter_code
_entity_poly.pdbx_strand_id
1 'polypeptide(L)'
;MNNVKAISRRDLFSGFLRRAKNIAHPKDEIPEAKPVEARVAIVQGRFCLAYQKSFCSTCIERCPVEGAITLRDNYPMVNAELCNGCGICHELCPAPRNAILMMPKRPPVA
;
A
#
# COMPACT_ATOMS: atom_id res chain seq x y z
N MET A 1 -31.67 -3.30 -53.16
CA MET A 1 -31.79 -3.97 -51.85
C MET A 1 -30.38 -4.21 -51.31
N ASN A 2 -30.11 -3.73 -50.10
CA ASN A 2 -28.76 -3.56 -49.54
C ASN A 2 -28.13 -4.88 -49.11
N ASN A 3 -26.88 -5.10 -49.54
CA ASN A 3 -26.09 -6.30 -49.29
C ASN A 3 -25.40 -6.21 -47.92
N VAL A 4 -26.09 -6.68 -46.88
CA VAL A 4 -25.55 -6.78 -45.52
C VAL A 4 -24.57 -7.96 -45.47
N LYS A 5 -23.28 -7.68 -45.64
CA LYS A 5 -22.21 -8.68 -45.43
C LYS A 5 -22.34 -9.24 -44.01
N ALA A 6 -22.45 -10.57 -43.91
CA ALA A 6 -22.51 -11.29 -42.65
C ALA A 6 -21.22 -11.03 -41.84
N ILE A 7 -21.32 -10.20 -40.81
CA ILE A 7 -20.25 -9.92 -39.85
C ILE A 7 -20.09 -11.15 -38.96
N SER A 8 -18.90 -11.75 -38.93
CA SER A 8 -18.62 -12.95 -38.15
C SER A 8 -18.50 -12.63 -36.65
N ARG A 9 -18.82 -13.59 -35.78
CA ARG A 9 -18.60 -13.45 -34.31
C ARG A 9 -17.14 -13.13 -34.00
N ARG A 10 -16.19 -13.60 -34.83
CA ARG A 10 -14.76 -13.28 -34.74
C ARG A 10 -14.45 -11.81 -35.05
N ASP A 11 -15.20 -11.19 -35.95
CA ASP A 11 -15.09 -9.76 -36.29
C ASP A 11 -15.68 -8.87 -35.19
N LEU A 12 -16.74 -9.35 -34.53
CA LEU A 12 -17.32 -8.67 -33.36
C LEU A 12 -16.37 -8.67 -32.16
N PHE A 13 -15.72 -9.81 -31.86
CA PHE A 13 -14.73 -9.92 -30.78
C PHE A 13 -13.45 -9.13 -31.06
N SER A 14 -12.96 -9.12 -32.30
CA SER A 14 -11.73 -8.40 -32.66
C SER A 14 -11.93 -6.87 -32.77
N GLY A 15 -13.13 -6.40 -33.10
CA GLY A 15 -13.47 -4.98 -33.11
C GLY A 15 -13.48 -4.34 -31.71
N PHE A 16 -13.95 -5.08 -30.70
CA PHE A 16 -13.93 -4.63 -29.30
C PHE A 16 -12.50 -4.54 -28.74
N LEU A 17 -11.64 -5.51 -29.07
CA LEU A 17 -10.23 -5.53 -28.66
C LEU A 17 -9.38 -4.46 -29.36
N ARG A 18 -9.64 -4.15 -30.64
CA ARG A 18 -8.97 -3.04 -31.35
C ARG A 18 -9.32 -1.68 -30.73
N ARG A 19 -10.55 -1.51 -30.25
CA ARG A 19 -10.98 -0.26 -29.60
C ARG A 19 -10.41 -0.11 -28.19
N ALA A 20 -10.28 -1.21 -27.45
CA ALA A 20 -9.60 -1.21 -26.15
C ALA A 20 -8.10 -0.86 -26.28
N LYS A 21 -7.42 -1.31 -27.33
CA LYS A 21 -6.00 -0.98 -27.58
C LYS A 21 -5.74 0.51 -27.84
N ASN A 22 -6.76 1.26 -28.26
CA ASN A 22 -6.68 2.70 -28.51
C ASN A 22 -7.15 3.53 -27.29
N ILE A 23 -7.54 2.89 -26.19
CA ILE A 23 -7.73 3.57 -24.91
C ILE A 23 -6.34 3.71 -24.31
N ALA A 24 -5.75 4.90 -24.44
CA ALA A 24 -4.55 5.24 -23.71
C ALA A 24 -4.88 5.11 -22.21
N HIS A 25 -4.25 4.17 -21.52
CA HIS A 25 -4.18 4.25 -20.08
C HIS A 25 -3.48 5.56 -19.74
N PRO A 26 -4.06 6.41 -18.86
CA PRO A 26 -3.34 7.53 -18.30
C PRO A 26 -2.03 6.96 -17.76
N LYS A 27 -0.93 7.38 -18.37
CA LYS A 27 0.40 7.05 -17.86
C LYS A 27 0.48 7.92 -16.62
N ASP A 28 0.26 7.33 -15.45
CA ASP A 28 0.63 7.97 -14.20
C ASP A 28 2.13 8.25 -14.32
N GLU A 29 2.50 9.47 -14.73
CA GLU A 29 3.87 9.95 -14.73
C GLU A 29 4.35 9.82 -13.29
N ILE A 30 5.21 8.84 -13.03
CA ILE A 30 5.89 8.70 -11.75
C ILE A 30 6.90 9.84 -11.72
N PRO A 31 6.67 10.93 -10.97
CA PRO A 31 7.65 12.00 -10.88
C PRO A 31 8.95 11.40 -10.35
N GLU A 32 10.08 11.81 -10.95
CA GLU A 32 11.40 11.22 -10.72
C GLU A 32 11.78 11.34 -9.23
N ALA A 33 11.56 10.25 -8.51
CA ALA A 33 11.74 10.13 -7.08
C ALA A 33 13.23 10.12 -6.71
N LYS A 34 13.70 11.14 -5.98
CA LYS A 34 15.06 11.11 -5.39
C LYS A 34 15.21 9.89 -4.47
N PRO A 35 16.41 9.26 -4.40
CA PRO A 35 16.65 8.15 -3.48
C PRO A 35 16.38 8.61 -2.05
N VAL A 36 15.44 7.95 -1.37
CA VAL A 36 15.07 8.27 0.01
C VAL A 36 15.65 7.19 0.91
N GLU A 37 16.61 7.56 1.76
CA GLU A 37 17.18 6.67 2.75
C GLU A 37 16.21 6.41 3.93
N ALA A 38 15.25 7.33 4.13
CA ALA A 38 14.29 7.26 5.21
C ALA A 38 13.29 6.09 5.04
N ARG A 39 13.05 5.37 6.15
CA ARG A 39 12.07 4.28 6.22
C ARG A 39 10.90 4.66 7.13
N VAL A 40 9.76 4.04 6.91
CA VAL A 40 8.55 4.17 7.72
C VAL A 40 7.98 2.80 8.06
N ALA A 41 7.47 2.64 9.27
CA ALA A 41 6.78 1.44 9.69
C ALA A 41 5.33 1.42 9.17
N ILE A 42 4.88 0.27 8.68
CA ILE A 42 3.51 0.03 8.22
C ILE A 42 2.96 -1.18 8.97
N VAL A 43 1.78 -1.04 9.57
CA VAL A 43 1.10 -2.14 10.26
C VAL A 43 0.28 -2.96 9.26
N GLN A 44 0.66 -4.20 9.04
CA GLN A 44 -0.15 -5.18 8.33
C GLN A 44 -1.24 -5.72 9.26
N GLY A 45 -2.45 -5.14 9.18
CA GLY A 45 -3.58 -5.53 10.03
C GLY A 45 -3.87 -7.04 10.03
N ARG A 46 -3.70 -7.73 8.89
CA ARG A 46 -3.84 -9.19 8.76
C ARG A 46 -3.02 -9.98 9.80
N PHE A 47 -1.82 -9.52 10.14
CA PHE A 47 -0.91 -10.24 11.04
C PHE A 47 -0.84 -9.62 12.44
N CYS A 48 -1.46 -8.45 12.66
CA CYS A 48 -1.40 -7.75 13.92
C CYS A 48 -2.37 -8.36 14.95
N LEU A 49 -1.86 -8.70 16.13
CA LEU A 49 -2.67 -9.26 17.22
C LEU A 49 -3.81 -8.32 17.65
N ALA A 50 -3.57 -7.01 17.70
CA ALA A 50 -4.59 -6.00 18.01
C ALA A 50 -5.76 -6.04 17.00
N TYR A 51 -5.44 -6.16 15.70
CA TYR A 51 -6.45 -6.31 14.64
C TYR A 51 -7.17 -7.66 14.68
N GLN A 52 -6.55 -8.69 15.27
CA GLN A 52 -7.12 -10.01 15.47
C GLN A 52 -7.88 -10.15 16.81
N LYS A 53 -8.32 -9.03 17.40
CA LYS A 53 -9.09 -8.98 18.67
C LYS A 53 -8.33 -9.50 19.89
N SER A 54 -7.00 -9.57 19.83
CA SER A 54 -6.14 -9.86 20.97
C SER A 54 -5.53 -8.57 21.51
N PHE A 55 -5.28 -8.48 22.82
CA PHE A 55 -4.61 -7.31 23.39
C PHE A 55 -3.12 -7.31 23.01
N CYS A 56 -2.66 -6.24 22.35
CA CYS A 56 -1.24 -6.03 22.03
C CYS A 56 -0.94 -4.54 21.84
N SER A 57 0.00 -4.02 22.63
CA SER A 57 0.43 -2.61 22.66
C SER A 57 1.95 -2.45 22.49
N THR A 58 2.69 -3.55 22.25
CA THR A 58 4.17 -3.59 22.29
C THR A 58 4.83 -2.52 21.41
N CYS A 59 4.31 -2.29 20.20
CA CYS A 59 4.89 -1.30 19.30
C CYS A 59 4.74 0.15 19.82
N ILE A 60 3.63 0.45 20.49
CA ILE A 60 3.35 1.79 21.06
C ILE A 60 4.24 2.02 22.26
N GLU A 61 4.30 1.05 23.19
CA GLU A 61 5.07 1.15 24.43
C GLU A 61 6.58 1.26 24.21
N ARG A 62 7.09 0.70 23.10
CA ARG A 62 8.52 0.64 22.80
C ARG A 62 8.97 1.66 21.77
N CYS A 63 8.04 2.45 21.20
CA CYS A 63 8.42 3.47 20.24
C CYS A 63 9.18 4.59 20.98
N PRO A 64 10.43 4.91 20.60
CA PRO A 64 11.19 5.99 21.24
C PRO A 64 10.73 7.38 20.79
N VAL A 65 9.92 7.47 19.72
CA VAL A 65 9.41 8.73 19.18
C VAL A 65 7.98 8.93 19.66
N GLU A 66 7.78 9.98 20.44
CA GLU A 66 6.47 10.34 20.97
C GLU A 66 5.48 10.64 19.83
N GLY A 67 4.27 10.07 19.93
CA GLY A 67 3.22 10.26 18.93
C GLY A 67 3.45 9.58 17.57
N ALA A 68 4.59 8.93 17.35
CA ALA A 68 4.85 8.22 16.08
C ALA A 68 3.98 6.98 15.90
N ILE A 69 3.52 6.36 16.99
CA ILE A 69 2.53 5.28 16.97
C ILE A 69 1.45 5.62 17.99
N THR A 70 0.19 5.63 17.55
CA THR A 70 -0.98 5.98 18.38
C THR A 70 -2.04 4.89 18.33
N LEU A 71 -2.95 4.88 19.31
CA LEU A 71 -4.14 4.04 19.30
C LEU A 71 -5.29 4.78 18.62
N ARG A 72 -5.83 4.18 17.55
CA ARG A 72 -7.07 4.59 16.88
C ARG A 72 -8.01 3.39 16.90
N ASP A 73 -9.15 3.52 17.58
CA ASP A 73 -10.16 2.45 17.71
C ASP A 73 -9.60 1.12 18.24
N ASN A 74 -8.66 1.18 19.19
CA ASN A 74 -7.89 0.05 19.74
C ASN A 74 -6.89 -0.61 18.78
N TYR A 75 -6.61 0.02 17.64
CA TYR A 75 -5.60 -0.44 16.70
C TYR A 75 -4.37 0.48 16.67
N PRO A 76 -3.15 -0.07 16.57
CA PRO A 76 -1.96 0.75 16.41
C PRO A 76 -1.94 1.38 15.01
N MET A 77 -1.71 2.70 14.96
CA MET A 77 -1.59 3.47 13.74
C MET A 77 -0.29 4.28 13.77
N VAL A 78 0.53 4.12 12.72
CA VAL A 78 1.82 4.81 12.58
C VAL A 78 1.60 6.17 11.91
N ASN A 79 2.11 7.24 12.53
CA ASN A 79 2.24 8.54 11.90
C ASN A 79 3.52 8.56 11.06
N ALA A 80 3.37 8.56 9.73
CA ALA A 80 4.50 8.53 8.79
C ALA A 80 5.37 9.80 8.84
N GLU A 81 4.85 10.93 9.32
CA GLU A 81 5.60 12.17 9.45
C GLU A 81 6.56 12.12 10.63
N LEU A 82 6.10 11.58 11.76
CA LEU A 82 6.87 11.48 13.00
C LEU A 82 7.76 10.22 13.04
N CYS A 83 7.38 9.14 12.37
CA CYS A 83 8.16 7.91 12.33
C CYS A 83 9.55 8.18 11.73
N ASN A 84 10.60 7.97 12.55
CA ASN A 84 11.99 8.14 12.15
C ASN A 84 12.61 6.87 11.50
N GLY A 85 11.84 5.79 11.37
CA GLY A 85 12.29 4.56 10.75
C GLY A 85 13.24 3.68 11.59
N CYS A 86 13.35 3.90 12.91
CA CYS A 86 14.30 3.18 13.78
C CYS A 86 14.13 1.65 13.83
N GLY A 87 12.95 1.11 13.50
CA GLY A 87 12.75 -0.34 13.38
C GLY A 87 12.45 -1.11 14.68
N ILE A 88 12.51 -0.48 15.86
CA ILE A 88 12.27 -1.16 17.15
C ILE A 88 10.91 -1.88 17.21
N CYS A 89 9.86 -1.25 16.68
CA CYS A 89 8.53 -1.86 16.61
C CYS A 89 8.47 -3.12 15.73
N HIS A 90 9.31 -3.19 14.70
CA HIS A 90 9.44 -4.37 13.86
C HIS A 90 10.16 -5.49 14.60
N GLU A 91 11.27 -5.20 15.27
CA GLU A 91 12.06 -6.20 16.00
C GLU A 91 11.28 -6.84 17.15
N LEU A 92 10.47 -6.05 17.87
CA LEU A 92 9.77 -6.51 19.07
C LEU A 92 8.36 -7.05 18.80
N CYS A 93 7.92 -7.17 17.54
CA CYS A 93 6.57 -7.62 17.24
C CYS A 93 6.35 -9.07 17.69
N PRO A 94 5.45 -9.36 18.65
CA PRO A 94 5.27 -10.70 19.20
C PRO A 94 4.32 -11.59 18.37
N ALA A 95 3.80 -11.09 17.25
CA ALA A 95 2.88 -11.83 16.42
C ALA A 95 3.56 -13.04 15.76
N PRO A 96 2.87 -14.19 15.57
CA PRO A 96 3.45 -15.38 14.92
C PRO A 96 4.04 -15.11 13.54
N ARG A 97 3.46 -14.14 12.81
CA ARG A 97 4.09 -13.50 11.66
C ARG A 97 4.22 -12.03 11.98
N ASN A 98 5.41 -11.47 11.75
CA ASN A 98 5.67 -10.07 12.04
C ASN A 98 4.66 -9.17 11.31
N ALA A 99 3.94 -8.37 12.08
CA ALA A 99 2.89 -7.50 11.57
C ALA A 99 3.42 -6.13 11.10
N ILE A 100 4.68 -5.81 11.35
CA ILE A 100 5.25 -4.52 11.00
C ILE A 100 6.13 -4.68 9.76
N LEU A 101 5.93 -3.84 8.74
CA LEU A 101 6.82 -3.73 7.59
C LEU A 101 7.57 -2.42 7.63
N MET A 102 8.87 -2.49 7.33
CA MET A 102 9.71 -1.30 7.18
C MET A 102 9.83 -0.97 5.69
N MET A 103 9.10 0.04 5.23
CA MET A 103 9.06 0.47 3.84
C MET A 103 9.86 1.76 3.64
N PRO A 104 10.41 2.03 2.44
CA PRO A 104 10.93 3.36 2.12
C PRO A 104 9.81 4.40 2.22
N LYS A 105 10.11 5.57 2.81
CA LYS A 105 9.16 6.68 2.88
C LYS A 105 8.94 7.23 1.47
N ARG A 106 7.69 7.53 1.13
CA ARG A 106 7.38 8.15 -0.18
C ARG A 106 8.19 9.44 -0.31
N PRO A 107 8.95 9.64 -1.39
CA PRO A 107 9.64 10.89 -1.62
C PRO A 107 8.62 12.04 -1.71
N PRO A 108 8.95 13.23 -1.22
CA PRO A 108 8.15 14.40 -1.52
C PRO A 108 8.15 14.62 -3.04
N VAL A 109 6.96 14.69 -3.62
CA VAL A 109 6.79 15.14 -5.01
C VAL A 109 6.97 16.65 -4.99
N ALA A 110 7.93 17.17 -5.75
CA ALA A 110 8.18 18.59 -5.90
C ALA A 110 7.17 19.24 -6.85
#